data_AF-A0AAE1H3K8-F1
#
_entry.id   AF-A0AAE1H3K8-F1
#
_cell.length_a   1.000
_cell.length_b   1.000
_cell.length_c   1.000
_cell.angle_alpha   90.00
_cell.angle_beta   90.00
_cell.angle_gamma   90.00
#
_symmetry.space_group_name_H-M   'P 1'
#
loop_
_entity.id
_entity.type
_entity.pdbx_description
1 polymer ?
#
loop_
_entity_poly.entity_id
_entity_poly.type
_entity_poly.pdbx_seq_one_letter_code
_entity_poly.pdbx_strand_id
1 'polypeptide(L)'
;VSVWFEPTDIHKAAKPLQSNIWKTIDFVSPNFNELRVMCNAAELGTYGTVDANDLPDEDVIRESKELAVSLGEHVRTVIATLGHRGIVLCRRGDADEPFFEVSGGNRAKRLPHQIAKPLEARYYPAPLCRPVSVSGAGDCWNAGFISAALLGKSEKDCVEAGFNAALCSLAATSAVPSDLKTRQTKLRN
;
A
#
# COMPACT_ATOMS: atom_id res chain seq x y z
N VAL A 1 8.33 18.07 -3.12
CA VAL A 1 8.00 17.21 -1.96
C VAL A 1 7.13 16.08 -2.48
N SER A 2 7.28 14.86 -1.95
CA SER A 2 6.41 13.73 -2.32
C SER A 2 5.13 13.76 -1.49
N VAL A 3 3.98 13.45 -2.09
CA VAL A 3 2.68 13.43 -1.41
C VAL A 3 2.17 12.00 -1.27
N TRP A 4 1.79 11.63 -0.05
CA TRP A 4 1.15 10.35 0.27
C TRP A 4 -0.28 10.62 0.73
N PHE A 5 -1.24 9.88 0.18
CA PHE A 5 -2.64 9.92 0.59
C PHE A 5 -3.10 8.55 1.10
N GLU A 6 -3.40 8.49 2.39
CA GLU A 6 -4.03 7.36 3.05
C GLU A 6 -5.53 7.70 3.25
N PRO A 7 -6.47 6.99 2.59
CA PRO A 7 -7.88 7.30 2.69
C PRO A 7 -8.46 7.22 4.10
N THR A 8 -8.00 6.28 4.94
CA THR A 8 -8.49 5.95 6.30
C THR A 8 -9.94 5.47 6.41
N ASP A 9 -10.80 5.80 5.45
CA ASP A 9 -12.23 5.54 5.49
C ASP A 9 -12.85 5.61 4.08
N ILE A 10 -13.80 4.73 3.80
CA ILE A 10 -14.49 4.63 2.52
C ILE A 10 -15.19 5.94 2.10
N HIS A 11 -15.73 6.71 3.03
CA HIS A 11 -16.39 7.99 2.78
C HIS A 11 -15.40 9.14 2.54
N LYS A 12 -14.11 8.92 2.85
CA LYS A 12 -13.04 9.89 2.62
C LYS A 12 -12.20 9.56 1.38
N ALA A 13 -12.24 8.31 0.92
CA ALA A 13 -11.45 7.83 -0.21
C ALA A 13 -11.61 8.68 -1.48
N ALA A 14 -12.83 9.16 -1.76
CA ALA A 14 -13.11 9.98 -2.93
C ALA A 14 -12.69 11.46 -2.80
N LYS A 15 -12.32 11.94 -1.60
CA LYS A 15 -12.09 13.37 -1.34
C LYS A 15 -11.06 14.04 -2.26
N PRO A 16 -9.84 13.51 -2.47
CA PRO A 16 -8.88 14.18 -3.34
C PRO A 16 -9.35 14.22 -4.80
N LEU A 17 -10.22 13.28 -5.20
CA LEU A 17 -10.73 13.12 -6.56
C LEU A 17 -11.80 14.16 -6.95
N GLN A 18 -12.29 14.94 -5.98
CA GLN A 18 -13.24 16.03 -6.22
C GLN A 18 -12.63 17.20 -7.04
N SER A 19 -11.33 17.19 -7.31
CA SER A 19 -10.67 18.13 -8.20
C SER A 19 -9.49 17.46 -8.90
N ASN A 20 -9.06 17.96 -10.07
CA ASN A 20 -7.97 17.36 -10.85
C ASN A 20 -6.58 17.33 -10.17
N ILE A 21 -6.43 17.86 -8.95
CA ILE A 21 -5.16 17.87 -8.22
C ILE A 21 -4.71 16.48 -7.77
N TRP A 22 -5.62 15.49 -7.71
CA TRP A 22 -5.28 14.13 -7.26
C TRP A 22 -4.19 13.46 -8.10
N LYS A 23 -4.04 13.87 -9.37
CA LYS A 23 -2.97 13.41 -10.29
C LYS A 23 -1.57 13.88 -9.87
N THR A 24 -1.47 14.77 -8.88
CA THR A 24 -0.20 15.21 -8.30
C THR A 24 0.24 14.37 -7.09
N ILE A 25 -0.63 13.48 -6.61
CA ILE A 25 -0.33 12.54 -5.53
C ILE A 25 0.68 11.50 -6.03
N ASP A 26 1.73 11.25 -5.26
CA ASP A 26 2.73 10.25 -5.62
C ASP A 26 2.34 8.85 -5.14
N PHE A 27 1.80 8.76 -3.94
CA PHE A 27 1.44 7.49 -3.30
C PHE A 27 0.00 7.56 -2.81
N VAL A 28 -0.76 6.52 -3.10
CA VAL A 28 -2.05 6.25 -2.44
C VAL A 28 -2.00 4.88 -1.80
N SER A 29 -2.59 4.72 -0.62
CA SER A 29 -2.55 3.46 0.13
C SER A 29 -3.92 2.90 0.55
N PRO A 30 -4.92 2.87 -0.35
CA PRO A 30 -6.27 2.42 0.01
C PRO A 30 -6.31 0.95 0.44
N ASN A 31 -7.31 0.57 1.23
CA ASN A 31 -7.74 -0.84 1.23
C ASN A 31 -8.57 -1.18 -0.03
N PHE A 32 -8.94 -2.44 -0.21
CA PHE A 32 -9.74 -2.90 -1.37
C PHE A 32 -11.02 -2.07 -1.60
N ASN A 33 -11.82 -1.86 -0.57
CA ASN A 33 -13.11 -1.16 -0.68
C ASN A 33 -12.90 0.33 -1.02
N GLU A 34 -11.90 0.96 -0.41
CA GLU A 34 -11.51 2.34 -0.70
C GLU A 34 -10.98 2.49 -2.13
N LEU A 35 -10.21 1.52 -2.62
CA LEU A 35 -9.67 1.53 -3.99
C LEU A 35 -10.80 1.53 -5.03
N ARG A 36 -11.84 0.71 -4.83
CA ARG A 36 -13.05 0.75 -5.67
C ARG A 36 -13.72 2.11 -5.65
N VAL A 37 -13.87 2.72 -4.48
CA VAL A 37 -14.45 4.07 -4.35
C VAL A 37 -13.61 5.11 -5.08
N MET A 38 -12.29 5.04 -4.97
CA MET A 38 -11.38 5.93 -5.70
C MET A 38 -11.54 5.75 -7.21
N CYS A 39 -11.55 4.51 -7.72
CA CYS A 39 -11.71 4.27 -9.16
C CYS A 39 -13.08 4.71 -9.68
N ASN A 40 -14.17 4.48 -8.92
CA ASN A 40 -15.50 4.98 -9.26
C ASN A 40 -15.55 6.52 -9.29
N ALA A 41 -14.98 7.18 -8.27
CA ALA A 41 -14.93 8.65 -8.19
C ALA A 41 -14.03 9.28 -9.27
N ALA A 42 -13.05 8.54 -9.76
CA ALA A 42 -12.18 8.92 -10.86
C ALA A 42 -12.80 8.67 -12.25
N GLU A 43 -14.00 8.08 -12.31
CA GLU A 43 -14.66 7.66 -13.56
C GLU A 43 -13.82 6.65 -14.37
N LEU A 44 -13.03 5.81 -13.69
CA LEU A 44 -12.12 4.81 -14.30
C LEU A 44 -12.79 3.44 -14.52
N GLY A 45 -14.09 3.36 -14.25
CA GLY A 45 -14.89 2.15 -14.34
C GLY A 45 -16.11 2.23 -13.45
N THR A 46 -16.91 1.16 -13.45
CA THR A 46 -18.04 0.99 -12.53
C THR A 46 -17.84 -0.29 -11.74
N TYR A 47 -17.51 -0.14 -10.47
CA TYR A 47 -17.23 -1.23 -9.55
C TYR A 47 -18.32 -1.33 -8.49
N GLY A 48 -18.68 -2.56 -8.15
CA GLY A 48 -19.74 -2.86 -7.19
C GLY A 48 -19.39 -2.45 -5.75
N THR A 49 -20.39 -2.53 -4.88
CA THR A 49 -20.29 -2.21 -3.44
C THR A 49 -20.11 -3.42 -2.54
N VAL A 50 -19.85 -4.60 -3.12
CA VAL A 50 -19.67 -5.87 -2.38
C VAL A 50 -18.44 -5.76 -1.47
N ASP A 51 -18.50 -6.20 -0.22
CA ASP A 51 -17.35 -6.10 0.67
C ASP A 51 -16.26 -7.12 0.29
N ALA A 52 -14.99 -6.80 0.56
CA ALA A 52 -13.87 -7.73 0.38
C ALA A 52 -14.05 -9.07 1.10
N ASN A 53 -14.80 -9.10 2.21
CA ASN A 53 -15.04 -10.32 2.99
C ASN A 53 -16.08 -11.24 2.35
N ASP A 54 -16.89 -10.73 1.42
CA ASP A 54 -17.91 -11.49 0.71
C ASP A 54 -17.40 -12.09 -0.61
N LEU A 55 -16.12 -11.87 -0.94
CA LEU A 55 -15.48 -12.32 -2.17
C LEU A 55 -14.39 -13.36 -1.89
N PRO A 56 -14.20 -14.33 -2.81
CA PRO A 56 -13.04 -15.21 -2.77
C PRO A 56 -11.73 -14.41 -2.79
N ASP A 57 -10.72 -14.89 -2.05
CA ASP A 57 -9.43 -14.21 -1.93
C ASP A 57 -8.78 -13.94 -3.29
N GLU A 58 -8.86 -14.90 -4.21
CA GLU A 58 -8.33 -14.78 -5.58
C GLU A 58 -9.05 -13.69 -6.39
N ASP A 59 -10.36 -13.52 -6.19
CA ASP A 59 -11.13 -12.47 -6.87
C ASP A 59 -10.76 -11.09 -6.34
N VAL A 60 -10.58 -10.96 -5.02
CA VAL A 60 -10.10 -9.72 -4.39
C VAL A 60 -8.71 -9.36 -4.93
N ILE A 61 -7.78 -10.32 -5.00
CA ILE A 61 -6.42 -10.09 -5.51
C ILE A 61 -6.44 -9.71 -6.99
N ARG A 62 -7.21 -10.43 -7.82
CA ARG A 62 -7.33 -10.16 -9.27
C ARG A 62 -7.87 -8.75 -9.51
N GLU A 63 -9.01 -8.42 -8.90
CA GLU A 63 -9.65 -7.13 -9.10
C GLU A 63 -8.79 -5.99 -8.55
N SER A 64 -8.10 -6.20 -7.44
CA SER A 64 -7.16 -5.19 -6.89
C SER A 64 -6.04 -4.86 -7.87
N LYS A 65 -5.54 -5.83 -8.64
CA LYS A 65 -4.54 -5.57 -9.68
C LYS A 65 -5.12 -4.72 -10.81
N GLU A 66 -6.31 -5.05 -11.28
CA GLU A 66 -7.00 -4.30 -12.35
C GLU A 66 -7.27 -2.85 -11.92
N LEU A 67 -7.84 -2.66 -10.73
CA LEU A 67 -8.10 -1.35 -10.14
C LEU A 67 -6.82 -0.54 -9.93
N ALA A 68 -5.77 -1.17 -9.40
CA ALA A 68 -4.51 -0.48 -9.15
C ALA A 68 -3.82 -0.05 -10.45
N VAL A 69 -3.94 -0.82 -11.53
CA VAL A 69 -3.48 -0.42 -12.88
C VAL A 69 -4.27 0.78 -13.38
N SER A 70 -5.61 0.73 -13.34
CA SER A 70 -6.47 1.84 -13.78
C SER A 70 -6.12 3.15 -13.06
N LEU A 71 -5.99 3.12 -11.73
CA LEU A 71 -5.64 4.29 -10.95
C LEU A 71 -4.17 4.70 -11.16
N GLY A 72 -3.26 3.72 -11.31
CA GLY A 72 -1.82 3.90 -11.52
C GLY A 72 -1.43 4.55 -12.85
N GLU A 73 -2.35 4.63 -13.81
CA GLU A 73 -2.18 5.46 -15.02
C GLU A 73 -2.24 6.97 -14.73
N HIS A 74 -2.70 7.35 -13.53
CA HIS A 74 -2.92 8.74 -13.13
C HIS A 74 -2.17 9.16 -11.86
N VAL A 75 -1.83 8.21 -10.99
CA VAL A 75 -0.97 8.41 -9.82
C VAL A 75 0.25 7.51 -9.89
N ARG A 76 1.39 7.99 -9.37
CA ARG A 76 2.69 7.34 -9.59
C ARG A 76 2.78 5.94 -8.93
N THR A 77 2.17 5.76 -7.77
CA THR A 77 2.23 4.51 -7.02
C THR A 77 0.92 4.28 -6.27
N VAL A 78 0.29 3.13 -6.53
CA VAL A 78 -0.91 2.66 -5.82
C VAL A 78 -0.49 1.48 -4.95
N ILE A 79 -0.84 1.51 -3.67
CA ILE A 79 -0.55 0.44 -2.72
C ILE A 79 -1.87 0.00 -2.08
N ALA A 80 -2.51 -1.01 -2.66
CA ALA A 80 -3.75 -1.54 -2.16
C ALA A 80 -3.51 -2.55 -1.04
N THR A 81 -4.03 -2.30 0.17
CA THR A 81 -3.98 -3.24 1.29
C THR A 81 -5.19 -4.19 1.25
N LEU A 82 -4.95 -5.49 1.44
CA LEU A 82 -5.95 -6.56 1.23
C LEU A 82 -6.18 -7.40 2.51
N GLY A 83 -5.84 -6.87 3.68
CA GLY A 83 -5.94 -7.57 4.96
C GLY A 83 -5.03 -8.80 5.02
N HIS A 84 -5.58 -9.96 5.40
CA HIS A 84 -4.84 -11.23 5.50
C HIS A 84 -4.32 -11.74 4.15
N ARG A 85 -4.77 -11.16 3.04
CA ARG A 85 -4.33 -11.53 1.68
C ARG A 85 -3.00 -10.86 1.33
N GLY A 86 -2.64 -9.75 1.95
CA GLY A 86 -1.41 -9.02 1.65
C GLY A 86 -1.67 -7.70 0.97
N ILE A 87 -0.89 -7.38 -0.06
CA ILE A 87 -0.96 -6.10 -0.75
C ILE A 87 -0.81 -6.27 -2.27
N VAL A 88 -1.36 -5.31 -3.01
CA VAL A 88 -1.03 -5.08 -4.42
C VAL A 88 -0.35 -3.72 -4.55
N LEU A 89 0.86 -3.69 -5.09
CA LEU A 89 1.60 -2.47 -5.38
C LEU A 89 1.69 -2.28 -6.88
N CYS A 90 1.18 -1.15 -7.36
CA CYS A 90 1.24 -0.77 -8.77
C CYS A 90 2.12 0.45 -9.00
N ARG A 91 3.16 0.31 -9.83
CA ARG A 91 4.02 1.43 -10.27
C ARG A 91 4.74 1.10 -11.57
N ARG A 92 5.34 2.14 -12.17
CA ARG A 92 6.36 1.99 -13.23
C ARG A 92 7.74 1.84 -12.58
N GLY A 93 8.45 0.75 -12.88
CA GLY A 93 9.74 0.42 -12.25
C GLY A 93 9.83 -1.05 -11.83
N ASP A 94 11.04 -1.57 -11.73
CA ASP A 94 11.30 -2.95 -11.32
C ASP A 94 11.21 -3.07 -9.79
N ALA A 95 10.84 -4.24 -9.27
CA ALA A 95 10.70 -4.45 -7.82
C ALA A 95 12.04 -4.29 -7.04
N ASP A 96 13.18 -4.40 -7.72
CA ASP A 96 14.52 -4.22 -7.14
C ASP A 96 14.98 -2.76 -7.13
N GLU A 97 14.21 -1.83 -7.73
CA GLU A 97 14.54 -0.41 -7.78
C GLU A 97 13.97 0.35 -6.57
N PRO A 98 14.67 1.37 -6.07
CA PRO A 98 14.16 2.20 -4.99
C PRO A 98 13.11 3.23 -5.48
N PHE A 99 12.48 3.92 -4.53
CA PHE A 99 11.60 5.08 -4.81
C PHE A 99 12.32 6.42 -4.68
N PHE A 100 13.36 6.44 -3.83
CA PHE A 100 14.14 7.62 -3.50
C PHE A 100 15.63 7.30 -3.63
N GLU A 101 16.37 8.28 -4.13
CA GLU A 101 17.82 8.31 -4.06
C GLU A 101 18.23 8.97 -2.74
N VAL A 102 19.15 8.36 -2.00
CA VAL A 102 19.71 8.94 -0.77
C VAL A 102 21.12 9.43 -1.08
N SER A 103 21.30 10.75 -1.04
CA SER A 103 22.60 11.39 -1.18
C SER A 103 23.22 11.67 0.20
N GLY A 104 24.53 11.92 0.23
CA GLY A 104 25.27 12.21 1.47
C GLY A 104 24.59 13.32 2.28
N GLY A 105 24.13 13.00 3.49
CA GLY A 105 23.36 13.89 4.37
C GLY A 105 21.92 13.46 4.65
N ASN A 106 21.54 12.19 4.38
CA ASN A 106 20.21 11.61 4.67
C ASN A 106 19.02 12.35 4.00
N ARG A 107 19.27 13.08 2.91
CA ARG A 107 18.21 13.72 2.14
C ARG A 107 17.72 12.77 1.06
N ALA A 108 16.55 12.19 1.28
CA ALA A 108 15.84 11.39 0.29
C ALA A 108 15.29 12.29 -0.83
N LYS A 109 15.77 12.07 -2.05
CA LYS A 109 15.28 12.73 -3.26
C LYS A 109 14.45 11.73 -4.06
N ARG A 110 13.19 12.07 -4.32
CA ARG A 110 12.28 11.24 -5.14
C ARG A 110 12.90 11.02 -6.51
N LEU A 111 12.96 9.76 -6.96
CA LEU A 111 13.44 9.44 -8.30
C LEU A 111 12.49 9.99 -9.38
N PRO A 112 12.99 10.28 -10.60
CA PRO A 112 12.14 10.66 -11.73
C PRO A 112 11.06 9.62 -12.03
N HIS A 113 9.94 10.05 -12.60
CA HIS A 113 8.91 9.11 -13.02
C HIS A 113 9.41 8.30 -14.22
N GLN A 114 9.36 6.97 -14.13
CA GLN A 114 9.86 6.08 -15.16
C GLN A 114 8.80 5.83 -16.26
N ILE A 115 8.38 6.88 -16.96
CA ILE A 115 7.29 6.84 -17.95
C ILE A 115 7.55 5.82 -19.08
N ALA A 116 8.83 5.58 -19.40
CA ALA A 116 9.22 4.61 -20.43
C ALA A 116 9.04 3.14 -20.00
N LYS A 117 8.89 2.85 -18.70
CA LYS A 117 8.68 1.49 -18.19
C LYS A 117 7.19 1.14 -18.13
N PRO A 118 6.83 -0.14 -18.32
CA PRO A 118 5.46 -0.59 -18.17
C PRO A 118 4.94 -0.34 -16.75
N LEU A 119 3.65 -0.12 -16.64
CA LEU A 119 2.95 -0.06 -15.36
C LEU A 119 2.67 -1.50 -14.95
N GLU A 120 3.11 -1.89 -13.76
CA GLU A 120 2.95 -3.25 -13.28
C GLU A 120 2.29 -3.26 -11.92
N ALA A 121 1.28 -4.11 -11.73
CA ALA A 121 0.68 -4.41 -10.44
C ALA A 121 1.24 -5.73 -9.88
N ARG A 122 2.08 -5.61 -8.85
CA ARG A 122 2.73 -6.74 -8.18
C ARG A 122 1.99 -7.08 -6.89
N TYR A 123 1.76 -8.37 -6.69
CA TYR A 123 1.11 -8.89 -5.49
C TYR A 123 2.16 -9.43 -4.52
N TYR A 124 2.02 -9.06 -3.25
CA TYR A 124 2.84 -9.55 -2.15
C TYR A 124 1.93 -10.18 -1.09
N PRO A 125 2.03 -11.50 -0.84
CA PRO A 125 1.17 -12.17 0.13
C PRO A 125 1.50 -11.70 1.54
N ALA A 126 0.47 -11.57 2.39
CA ALA A 126 0.70 -11.27 3.80
C ALA A 126 1.41 -12.45 4.50
N PRO A 127 2.35 -12.18 5.41
CA PRO A 127 2.85 -13.20 6.32
C PRO A 127 1.71 -13.75 7.20
N LEU A 128 1.72 -15.06 7.43
CA LEU A 128 0.78 -15.69 8.35
C LEU A 128 1.00 -15.15 9.77
N CYS A 129 -0.09 -14.75 10.42
CA CYS A 129 -0.08 -14.32 11.80
C CYS A 129 -1.40 -14.65 12.51
N ARG A 130 -1.39 -14.54 13.84
CA ARG A 130 -2.60 -14.59 14.66
C ARG A 130 -2.76 -13.22 15.33
N PRO A 131 -3.65 -12.35 14.83
CA PRO A 131 -3.75 -10.99 15.34
C PRO A 131 -4.36 -10.97 16.74
N VAL A 132 -3.78 -10.16 17.62
CA VAL A 132 -4.38 -9.69 18.87
C VAL A 132 -5.38 -8.57 18.58
N SER A 133 -5.01 -7.65 17.69
CA SER A 133 -5.85 -6.56 17.19
C SER A 133 -5.51 -6.29 15.72
N VAL A 134 -6.47 -5.80 14.94
CA VAL A 134 -6.22 -5.35 13.54
C VAL A 134 -6.15 -3.83 13.42
N SER A 135 -6.45 -3.10 14.51
CA SER A 135 -6.43 -1.64 14.52
C SER A 135 -4.99 -1.14 14.33
N GLY A 136 -4.77 -0.23 13.39
CA GLY A 136 -3.47 0.38 13.13
C GLY A 136 -2.51 -0.46 12.26
N ALA A 137 -2.91 -1.65 11.81
CA ALA A 137 -2.05 -2.50 10.97
C ALA A 137 -1.67 -1.82 9.64
N GLY A 138 -2.64 -1.16 8.98
CA GLY A 138 -2.40 -0.40 7.76
C GLY A 138 -1.50 0.81 7.98
N ASP A 139 -1.73 1.57 9.05
CA ASP A 139 -0.90 2.73 9.42
C ASP A 139 0.55 2.31 9.71
N CYS A 140 0.74 1.22 10.45
CA CYS A 140 2.07 0.68 10.73
C CYS A 140 2.72 0.12 9.47
N TRP A 141 1.96 -0.52 8.58
CA TRP A 141 2.47 -0.96 7.28
C TRP A 141 3.00 0.23 6.46
N ASN A 142 2.20 1.29 6.34
CA ASN A 142 2.59 2.52 5.65
C ASN A 142 3.84 3.14 6.29
N ALA A 143 3.91 3.21 7.62
CA ALA A 143 5.05 3.76 8.34
C ALA A 143 6.34 2.97 8.08
N GLY A 144 6.28 1.63 8.13
CA GLY A 144 7.41 0.75 7.84
C GLY A 144 7.89 0.90 6.39
N PHE A 145 6.95 0.94 5.44
CA PHE A 145 7.25 1.16 4.03
C PHE A 145 7.90 2.52 3.79
N ILE A 146 7.30 3.61 4.29
CA ILE A 146 7.82 4.98 4.13
C ILE A 146 9.21 5.10 4.74
N SER A 147 9.43 4.52 5.93
CA SER A 147 10.74 4.52 6.58
C SER A 147 11.81 3.87 5.70
N ALA A 148 11.53 2.68 5.14
CA ALA A 148 12.46 2.00 4.25
C ALA A 148 12.67 2.76 2.93
N ALA A 149 11.61 3.31 2.35
CA ALA A 149 11.67 4.07 1.11
C ALA A 149 12.56 5.32 1.24
N LEU A 150 12.43 6.06 2.36
CA LEU A 150 13.27 7.22 2.66
C LEU A 150 14.73 6.85 2.92
N LEU A 151 15.03 5.59 3.24
CA LEU A 151 16.39 5.04 3.34
C LEU A 151 16.92 4.50 1.99
N GLY A 152 16.21 4.75 0.89
CA GLY A 152 16.64 4.36 -0.45
C GLY A 152 16.59 2.85 -0.69
N LYS A 153 15.75 2.14 0.06
CA LYS A 153 15.57 0.69 -0.09
C LYS A 153 14.75 0.36 -1.34
N SER A 154 14.92 -0.86 -1.84
CA SER A 154 14.15 -1.38 -2.99
C SER A 154 12.67 -1.51 -2.64
N GLU A 155 11.79 -1.67 -3.64
CA GLU A 155 10.37 -1.92 -3.38
C GLU A 155 10.15 -3.17 -2.53
N LYS A 156 10.83 -4.28 -2.83
CA LYS A 156 10.72 -5.52 -2.04
C LYS A 156 11.07 -5.29 -0.58
N ASP A 157 12.18 -4.59 -0.32
CA ASP A 157 12.61 -4.26 1.04
C ASP A 157 11.61 -3.32 1.75
N CYS A 158 11.00 -2.38 1.02
CA CYS A 158 9.99 -1.49 1.57
C CYS A 158 8.72 -2.25 1.96
N VAL A 159 8.27 -3.18 1.12
CA VAL A 159 7.14 -4.05 1.40
C VAL A 159 7.40 -4.93 2.62
N GLU A 160 8.60 -5.52 2.70
CA GLU A 160 9.01 -6.33 3.85
C GLU A 160 9.04 -5.52 5.15
N ALA A 161 9.60 -4.30 5.11
CA ALA A 161 9.59 -3.39 6.26
C ALA A 161 8.17 -3.03 6.69
N GLY A 162 7.26 -2.79 5.73
CA GLY A 162 5.84 -2.57 6.00
C GLY A 162 5.20 -3.77 6.69
N PHE A 163 5.41 -4.99 6.18
CA PHE A 163 4.88 -6.20 6.82
C PHE A 163 5.43 -6.40 8.23
N ASN A 164 6.72 -6.19 8.45
CA ASN A 164 7.31 -6.31 9.78
C ASN A 164 6.69 -5.33 10.80
N ALA A 165 6.45 -4.09 10.39
CA ALA A 165 5.79 -3.09 11.23
C ALA A 165 4.31 -3.45 11.48
N ALA A 166 3.59 -3.88 10.46
CA ALA A 166 2.21 -4.35 10.58
C ALA A 166 2.10 -5.56 11.53
N LEU A 167 3.00 -6.53 11.44
CA LEU A 167 3.03 -7.70 12.33
C LEU A 167 3.24 -7.31 13.80
N CYS A 168 4.05 -6.29 14.06
CA CYS A 168 4.22 -5.77 15.43
C CYS A 168 2.92 -5.12 15.94
N SER A 169 2.21 -4.36 15.10
CA SER A 169 0.88 -3.80 15.42
C SER A 169 -0.15 -4.90 15.66
N LEU A 170 -0.19 -5.91 14.78
CA LEU A 170 -1.13 -7.04 14.88
C LEU A 170 -0.92 -7.86 16.16
N ALA A 171 0.29 -7.89 16.71
CA ALA A 171 0.63 -8.56 17.97
C ALA A 171 0.38 -7.70 19.23
N ALA A 172 -0.04 -6.44 19.07
CA ALA A 172 -0.27 -5.51 20.15
C ALA A 172 -1.77 -5.23 20.33
N THR A 173 -2.14 -4.72 21.52
CA THR A 173 -3.50 -4.20 21.77
C THR A 173 -3.65 -2.76 21.31
N SER A 174 -2.53 -2.01 21.24
CA SER A 174 -2.49 -0.63 20.76
C SER A 174 -2.30 -0.58 19.25
N ALA A 175 -2.85 0.45 18.60
CA ALA A 175 -2.72 0.65 17.16
C ALA A 175 -1.26 0.76 16.68
N VAL A 176 -0.42 1.43 17.48
CA VAL A 176 1.03 1.47 17.30
C VAL A 176 1.67 0.69 18.45
N PRO A 177 2.55 -0.29 18.19
CA PRO A 177 3.19 -1.08 19.24
C PRO A 177 4.22 -0.25 20.00
N SER A 178 4.45 -0.58 21.27
CA SER A 178 5.43 0.13 22.12
C SER A 178 6.89 -0.12 21.73
N ASP A 179 7.17 -1.22 21.03
CA ASP A 179 8.45 -1.51 20.39
C ASP A 179 8.27 -2.31 19.09
N LEU A 180 9.28 -2.29 18.22
CA LEU A 180 9.29 -3.03 16.94
C LEU A 180 9.97 -4.39 17.05
N LYS A 181 9.83 -5.08 18.20
CA LYS A 181 10.41 -6.41 18.36
C LYS A 181 9.45 -7.44 17.77
N THR A 182 9.73 -7.91 16.56
CA THR A 182 8.97 -8.98 15.92
C THR A 182 9.03 -10.23 16.79
N ARG A 183 7.97 -10.53 17.54
CA ARG A 183 7.82 -11.82 18.21
C ARG A 183 7.43 -12.83 17.14
N GLN A 184 8.41 -13.44 16.49
CA GLN A 184 8.13 -14.61 15.66
C GLN A 184 7.61 -15.72 16.57
N THR A 185 6.29 -15.86 16.65
CA THR A 185 5.68 -17.09 17.14
C THR A 185 6.05 -18.17 16.13
N LYS A 186 7.08 -18.97 16.44
CA LYS A 186 7.38 -20.21 15.73
C LYS A 186 6.06 -20.99 15.62
N LEU A 187 5.52 -21.09 14.41
CA LEU A 187 4.47 -22.05 14.11
C LEU A 187 5.11 -23.42 14.36
N ARG A 188 4.68 -24.10 15.42
CA ARG A 188 5.03 -25.51 15.63
C ARG A 188 4.39 -26.29 14.48
N ASN A 189 5.23 -27.05 13.78
CA ASN A 189 4.86 -28.02 12.75
C ASN A 189 3.71 -28.93 13.20
#